data_AF-A0A843IKD6-F1
#
_entry.id   AF-A0A843IKD6-F1
#
_cell.length_a   1.000
_cell.length_b   1.000
_cell.length_c   1.000
_cell.angle_alpha   90.00
_cell.angle_beta   90.00
_cell.angle_gamma   90.00
#
_symmetry.space_group_name_H-M   'P 1'
#
loop_
_entity.id
_entity.type
_entity.pdbx_description
1 polymer ?
#
loop_
_entity_poly.entity_id
_entity_poly.type
_entity_poly.pdbx_seq_one_letter_code
_entity_poly.pdbx_strand_id
1 'polypeptide(L)'
;MIYVENKDLVIPGQILADDEYYSGRGTFKENGKVCSSLMGRVSLRNKKLRVIPLKSKYVPKKGDVVIGKINDVRFSMWDVDINSPYSGILPAFEVFGREKKELNKVYDVGDVLFLRVVDVDEIKKAKLGLKGRGMGKFKGGIIVDIAPTKVPRLIGKKGSMINMIKDKTNCKIVVGQNGLVWVKGDEDMEQLTREVIHLIEEEAHTSGLTNKIKNKLYLAIDGELPPEEVEEAEEEFVLEKPKLQDFKEELEQEEREAQEKKEKKDKPDIGEVIEEFKRKNKSKDGSLSLSDNSNNSFILNNK
;
A
#
# COMPACT_ATOMS: atom_id res chain seq x y z
N MET A 1 0.97 8.35 -20.32
CA MET A 1 0.12 9.10 -19.36
C MET A 1 -0.49 8.15 -18.33
N ILE A 2 -0.81 8.63 -17.13
CA ILE A 2 -1.57 7.89 -16.10
C ILE A 2 -2.95 8.53 -15.95
N TYR A 3 -3.99 7.71 -15.83
CA TYR A 3 -5.39 8.14 -15.79
C TYR A 3 -6.05 7.98 -14.42
N VAL A 4 -5.37 7.35 -13.47
CA VAL A 4 -5.89 7.04 -12.13
C VAL A 4 -4.87 7.38 -11.05
N GLU A 5 -5.34 7.77 -9.87
CA GLU A 5 -4.48 8.05 -8.72
C GLU A 5 -4.20 6.78 -7.89
N ASN A 6 -3.23 6.90 -6.98
CA ASN A 6 -2.86 5.79 -6.11
C ASN A 6 -3.94 5.60 -5.03
N LYS A 7 -4.38 4.35 -4.81
CA LYS A 7 -5.48 3.90 -3.93
C LYS A 7 -6.89 4.15 -4.46
N ASP A 8 -7.04 4.67 -5.67
CA ASP A 8 -8.35 4.80 -6.31
C ASP A 8 -9.03 3.45 -6.49
N LEU A 9 -10.35 3.46 -6.34
CA LEU A 9 -11.18 2.30 -6.61
C LEU A 9 -11.41 2.19 -8.12
N VAL A 10 -11.13 1.02 -8.68
CA VAL A 10 -11.29 0.72 -10.10
C VAL A 10 -12.15 -0.51 -10.33
N ILE A 11 -12.74 -0.56 -11.51
CA ILE A 11 -13.54 -1.67 -12.00
C ILE A 11 -12.80 -2.43 -13.12
N PRO A 12 -13.14 -3.71 -13.37
CA PRO A 12 -12.62 -4.44 -14.53
C PRO A 12 -12.91 -3.70 -15.84
N GLY A 13 -11.93 -3.65 -16.74
CA GLY A 13 -12.01 -2.93 -18.02
C GLY A 13 -11.60 -1.46 -17.97
N GLN A 14 -11.46 -0.87 -16.77
CA GLN A 14 -11.05 0.53 -16.64
C GLN A 14 -9.58 0.72 -17.06
N ILE A 15 -9.33 1.76 -17.86
CA ILE A 15 -7.98 2.16 -18.29
C ILE A 15 -7.26 2.83 -17.12
N LEU A 16 -6.05 2.37 -16.82
CA LEU A 16 -5.24 2.86 -15.71
C LEU A 16 -4.11 3.77 -16.21
N ALA A 17 -3.40 3.35 -17.25
CA ALA A 17 -2.29 4.10 -17.83
C ALA A 17 -1.95 3.63 -19.25
N ASP A 18 -1.04 4.34 -19.91
CA ASP A 18 -0.46 3.95 -21.20
C ASP A 18 0.68 2.91 -21.05
N ASP A 19 1.20 2.43 -22.19
CA ASP A 19 2.14 1.31 -22.29
C ASP A 19 3.48 1.47 -21.56
N GLU A 20 3.86 2.72 -21.24
CA GLU A 20 5.06 3.06 -20.47
C GLU A 20 5.06 2.45 -19.05
N TYR A 21 3.91 2.02 -18.56
CA TYR A 21 3.75 1.39 -17.25
C TYR A 21 3.78 -0.14 -17.35
N TYR A 22 4.38 -0.76 -16.34
CA TYR A 22 4.42 -2.22 -16.24
C TYR A 22 3.12 -2.76 -15.67
N SER A 23 2.53 -3.72 -16.37
CA SER A 23 1.38 -4.49 -15.87
C SER A 23 1.83 -5.41 -14.74
N GLY A 24 1.09 -5.40 -13.64
CA GLY A 24 1.29 -6.25 -12.49
C GLY A 24 0.06 -7.13 -12.22
N ARG A 25 -0.15 -7.49 -10.95
CA ARG A 25 -1.27 -8.35 -10.57
C ARG A 25 -2.58 -7.57 -10.69
N GLY A 26 -3.60 -8.18 -11.30
CA GLY A 26 -4.91 -7.57 -11.46
C GLY A 26 -5.00 -6.53 -12.57
N THR A 27 -3.99 -6.50 -13.45
CA THR A 27 -3.97 -5.65 -14.64
C THR A 27 -3.61 -6.48 -15.87
N PHE A 28 -3.98 -6.01 -17.05
CA PHE A 28 -3.59 -6.59 -18.33
C PHE A 28 -3.29 -5.47 -19.32
N LYS A 29 -2.56 -5.81 -20.39
CA LYS A 29 -2.28 -4.86 -21.48
C LYS A 29 -3.18 -5.18 -22.66
N GLU A 30 -3.84 -4.16 -23.19
CA GLU A 30 -4.68 -4.24 -24.37
C GLU A 30 -4.56 -2.94 -25.16
N ASN A 31 -4.30 -3.04 -26.47
CA ASN A 31 -4.20 -1.88 -27.38
C ASN A 31 -3.22 -0.77 -26.92
N GLY A 32 -2.05 -1.15 -26.37
CA GLY A 32 -1.06 -0.19 -25.86
C GLY A 32 -1.48 0.55 -24.58
N LYS A 33 -2.52 0.04 -23.89
CA LYS A 33 -2.99 0.58 -22.61
C LYS A 33 -2.99 -0.50 -21.54
N VAL A 34 -2.78 -0.09 -20.30
CA VAL A 34 -2.88 -0.94 -19.12
C VAL A 34 -4.29 -0.79 -18.55
N CYS A 35 -5.04 -1.88 -18.56
CA CYS A 35 -6.42 -1.95 -18.05
C CYS A 35 -6.48 -2.78 -16.77
N SER A 36 -7.47 -2.53 -15.92
CA SER A 36 -7.75 -3.35 -14.74
C SER A 36 -8.49 -4.62 -15.13
N SER A 37 -8.07 -5.79 -14.63
CA SER A 37 -8.85 -7.04 -14.74
C SER A 37 -9.72 -7.32 -13.53
N LEU A 38 -9.56 -6.56 -12.44
CA LEU A 38 -10.21 -6.83 -11.16
C LEU A 38 -10.87 -5.57 -10.59
N MET A 39 -11.90 -5.76 -9.77
CA MET A 39 -12.43 -4.67 -8.95
C MET A 39 -11.56 -4.51 -7.70
N GLY A 40 -11.00 -3.32 -7.48
CA GLY A 40 -10.04 -3.14 -6.40
C GLY A 40 -9.43 -1.75 -6.29
N ARG A 41 -8.45 -1.63 -5.40
CA ARG A 41 -7.68 -0.40 -5.22
C ARG A 41 -6.42 -0.42 -6.05
N VAL A 42 -6.14 0.66 -6.77
CA VAL A 42 -4.90 0.82 -7.52
C VAL A 42 -3.72 0.99 -6.56
N SER A 43 -2.63 0.30 -6.85
CA SER A 43 -1.35 0.47 -6.16
C SER A 43 -0.28 0.70 -7.22
N LEU A 44 0.19 1.94 -7.32
CA LEU A 44 1.33 2.31 -8.16
C LEU A 44 2.61 2.26 -7.34
N ARG A 45 3.59 1.46 -7.78
CA ARG A 45 4.95 1.45 -7.22
C ARG A 45 5.99 1.27 -8.32
N ASN A 46 7.00 2.13 -8.40
CA ASN A 46 8.11 2.04 -9.36
C ASN A 46 7.64 1.79 -10.81
N LYS A 47 6.69 2.60 -11.30
CA LYS A 47 6.04 2.44 -12.63
C LYS A 47 5.33 1.10 -12.87
N LYS A 48 5.15 0.26 -11.83
CA LYS A 48 4.38 -0.98 -11.89
C LYS A 48 3.00 -0.75 -11.29
N LEU A 49 1.98 -0.95 -12.11
CA LEU A 49 0.58 -0.88 -11.72
C LEU A 49 0.10 -2.23 -11.22
N ARG A 50 -0.62 -2.24 -10.11
CA ARG A 50 -1.27 -3.42 -9.56
C ARG A 50 -2.64 -3.01 -9.04
N VAL A 51 -3.58 -3.92 -9.12
CA VAL A 51 -4.90 -3.75 -8.52
C VAL A 51 -5.02 -4.73 -7.35
N ILE A 52 -5.22 -4.18 -6.16
CA ILE A 52 -5.47 -4.93 -4.94
C ILE A 52 -6.97 -5.22 -4.88
N PRO A 53 -7.41 -6.46 -5.11
CA PRO A 53 -8.83 -6.78 -5.15
C PRO A 53 -9.47 -6.59 -3.78
N LEU A 54 -10.75 -6.18 -3.77
CA LEU A 54 -11.52 -6.07 -2.51
C LEU A 54 -11.76 -7.44 -1.87
N LYS A 55 -12.11 -8.43 -2.70
CA LYS A 55 -12.29 -9.84 -2.33
C LYS A 55 -11.49 -10.70 -3.29
N SER A 56 -10.69 -11.62 -2.76
CA SER A 56 -9.99 -12.62 -3.57
C SER A 56 -9.60 -13.82 -2.74
N LYS A 57 -9.54 -14.99 -3.38
CA LYS A 57 -8.88 -16.16 -2.80
C LYS A 57 -7.37 -15.99 -2.78
N TYR A 58 -6.72 -16.76 -1.92
CA TYR A 58 -5.27 -16.77 -1.81
C TYR A 58 -4.66 -17.32 -3.10
N VAL A 59 -3.63 -16.64 -3.62
CA VAL A 59 -2.84 -17.12 -4.75
C VAL A 59 -1.42 -17.28 -4.26
N PRO A 60 -0.85 -18.50 -4.29
CA PRO A 60 0.45 -18.78 -3.69
C PRO A 60 1.56 -17.98 -4.36
N LYS A 61 2.49 -17.49 -3.55
CA LYS A 61 3.73 -16.86 -4.01
C LYS A 61 4.91 -17.46 -3.28
N LYS A 62 6.03 -17.54 -3.97
CA LYS A 62 7.30 -17.97 -3.40
C LYS A 62 7.65 -17.13 -2.17
N GLY A 63 7.98 -17.80 -1.08
CA GLY A 63 8.33 -17.19 0.20
C GLY A 63 7.16 -16.97 1.15
N ASP A 64 5.91 -17.11 0.70
CA ASP A 64 4.76 -16.96 1.57
C ASP A 64 4.74 -18.07 2.63
N VAL A 65 4.30 -17.70 3.83
CA VAL A 65 4.09 -18.62 4.95
C VAL A 65 2.59 -18.87 5.08
N VAL A 66 2.20 -20.14 5.12
CA VAL A 66 0.81 -20.58 5.03
C VAL A 66 0.53 -21.69 6.04
N ILE A 67 -0.74 -21.81 6.41
CA ILE A 67 -1.24 -22.95 7.19
C ILE A 67 -1.96 -23.86 6.22
N GLY A 68 -1.72 -25.16 6.27
CA GLY A 68 -2.36 -26.11 5.36
C GLY A 68 -2.84 -27.35 6.07
N LYS A 69 -3.91 -27.95 5.56
CA LYS A 69 -4.47 -29.21 6.05
C LYS A 69 -4.13 -30.32 5.06
N ILE A 70 -3.65 -31.46 5.55
CA ILE A 70 -3.38 -32.61 4.68
C ILE A 70 -4.71 -33.17 4.20
N ASN A 71 -4.86 -33.20 2.88
CA ASN A 71 -6.04 -33.72 2.22
C ASN A 71 -5.85 -35.18 1.83
N ASP A 72 -4.66 -35.55 1.36
CA ASP A 72 -4.34 -36.91 0.93
C ASP A 72 -2.85 -37.23 1.11
N VAL A 73 -2.54 -38.51 1.31
CA VAL A 73 -1.16 -39.00 1.46
C VAL A 73 -0.83 -39.90 0.28
N ARG A 74 0.09 -39.46 -0.58
CA ARG A 74 0.56 -40.24 -1.74
C ARG A 74 1.91 -40.89 -1.43
N PHE A 75 2.38 -41.74 -2.35
CA PHE A 75 3.60 -42.54 -2.18
C PHE A 75 4.87 -41.75 -1.81
N SER A 76 5.02 -40.50 -2.30
CA SER A 76 6.23 -39.70 -2.08
C SER A 76 5.96 -38.23 -1.72
N MET A 77 4.70 -37.88 -1.52
CA MET A 77 4.27 -36.51 -1.25
C MET A 77 2.94 -36.49 -0.52
N TRP A 78 2.69 -35.41 0.21
CA TRP A 78 1.39 -35.11 0.79
C TRP A 78 0.71 -34.04 -0.06
N ASP A 79 -0.56 -34.25 -0.39
CA ASP A 79 -1.41 -33.20 -0.93
C ASP A 79 -1.98 -32.38 0.22
N VAL A 80 -1.72 -31.09 0.17
CA VAL A 80 -2.08 -30.15 1.23
C VAL A 80 -3.05 -29.11 0.68
N ASP A 81 -4.20 -28.97 1.33
CA ASP A 81 -5.09 -27.86 1.11
C ASP A 81 -4.55 -26.61 1.80
N ILE A 82 -4.34 -25.56 1.02
CA ILE A 82 -3.82 -24.25 1.46
C ILE A 82 -4.88 -23.15 1.35
N ASN A 83 -6.18 -23.48 1.31
CA ASN A 83 -7.28 -22.51 1.15
C ASN A 83 -7.11 -21.62 -0.11
N SER A 84 -6.71 -22.25 -1.21
CA SER A 84 -6.49 -21.64 -2.51
C SER A 84 -7.20 -22.46 -3.58
N PRO A 85 -7.57 -21.89 -4.74
CA PRO A 85 -7.96 -22.68 -5.90
C PRO A 85 -6.87 -23.65 -6.39
N TYR A 86 -5.63 -23.49 -5.91
CA TYR A 86 -4.51 -24.38 -6.24
C TYR A 86 -4.12 -25.21 -5.02
N SER A 87 -3.93 -26.51 -5.23
CA SER A 87 -3.42 -27.40 -4.19
C SER A 87 -1.93 -27.19 -3.95
N GLY A 88 -1.52 -27.39 -2.70
CA GLY A 88 -0.12 -27.47 -2.31
C GLY A 88 0.38 -28.91 -2.31
N ILE A 89 1.64 -29.11 -2.64
CA ILE A 89 2.31 -30.41 -2.60
C ILE A 89 3.48 -30.28 -1.63
N LEU A 90 3.53 -31.16 -0.63
CA LEU A 90 4.67 -31.27 0.29
C LEU A 90 5.46 -32.54 -0.07
N PRO A 91 6.68 -32.43 -0.62
CA PRO A 91 7.51 -33.59 -0.92
C PRO A 91 8.06 -34.25 0.34
N ALA A 92 8.14 -35.59 0.38
CA ALA A 92 8.76 -36.35 1.47
C ALA A 92 10.18 -35.90 1.80
N PHE A 93 10.96 -35.55 0.77
CA PHE A 93 12.34 -35.09 0.92
C PHE A 93 12.48 -33.78 1.73
N GLU A 94 11.46 -32.91 1.69
CA GLU A 94 11.46 -31.68 2.49
C GLU A 94 11.25 -31.94 3.99
N VAL A 95 10.68 -33.10 4.34
CA VAL A 95 10.37 -33.48 5.72
C VAL A 95 11.47 -34.37 6.32
N PHE A 96 11.94 -35.36 5.57
CA PHE A 96 12.90 -36.36 6.06
C PHE A 96 14.35 -36.14 5.61
N GLY A 97 14.59 -35.19 4.69
CA GLY A 97 15.87 -35.12 4.01
C GLY A 97 16.17 -36.43 3.27
N ARG A 98 17.30 -37.07 3.57
CA ARG A 98 17.74 -38.32 2.93
C ARG A 98 17.23 -39.60 3.63
N GLU A 99 16.57 -39.50 4.78
CA GLU A 99 16.06 -40.68 5.49
C GLU A 99 14.73 -41.15 4.88
N LYS A 100 14.63 -42.45 4.56
CA LYS A 100 13.36 -43.03 4.11
C LYS A 100 12.59 -43.52 5.34
N LYS A 101 11.58 -42.77 5.75
CA LYS A 101 10.56 -43.21 6.71
C LYS A 101 9.20 -43.31 6.02
N GLU A 102 8.33 -44.15 6.56
CA GLU A 102 6.96 -44.27 6.07
C GLU A 102 6.22 -42.93 6.25
N LEU A 103 5.67 -42.39 5.17
CA LEU A 103 5.00 -41.09 5.17
C LEU A 103 3.79 -41.06 6.10
N ASN A 104 3.00 -42.15 6.09
CA ASN A 104 1.77 -42.30 6.88
C ASN A 104 2.00 -42.23 8.39
N LYS A 105 3.21 -42.52 8.87
CA LYS A 105 3.54 -42.47 10.30
C LYS A 105 3.85 -41.05 10.80
N VAL A 106 4.09 -40.10 9.89
CA VAL A 106 4.50 -38.75 10.26
C VAL A 106 3.37 -37.76 10.17
N TYR A 107 2.68 -37.74 9.03
CA TYR A 107 1.48 -36.95 8.88
C TYR A 107 0.38 -37.75 8.21
N ASP A 108 -0.81 -37.63 8.79
CA ASP A 108 -2.01 -38.30 8.34
C ASP A 108 -3.03 -37.30 7.78
N VAL A 109 -4.03 -37.81 7.07
CA VAL A 109 -5.13 -37.01 6.54
C VAL A 109 -5.82 -36.28 7.67
N GLY A 110 -6.02 -34.97 7.50
CA GLY A 110 -6.63 -34.10 8.49
C GLY A 110 -5.63 -33.33 9.36
N ASP A 111 -4.35 -33.70 9.35
CA ASP A 111 -3.31 -32.97 10.07
C ASP A 111 -3.13 -31.56 9.52
N VAL A 112 -2.87 -30.62 10.44
CA VAL A 112 -2.67 -29.20 10.09
C VAL A 112 -1.20 -28.85 10.30
N LEU A 113 -0.60 -28.29 9.26
CA LEU A 113 0.81 -27.96 9.20
C LEU A 113 1.04 -26.46 8.99
N PHE A 114 2.08 -25.95 9.62
CA PHE A 114 2.67 -24.65 9.30
C PHE A 114 3.79 -24.83 8.27
N LEU A 115 3.63 -24.19 7.12
CA LEU A 115 4.39 -24.48 5.90
C LEU A 115 4.86 -23.17 5.25
N ARG A 116 5.89 -23.28 4.41
CA ARG A 116 6.31 -22.19 3.52
C ARG A 116 6.23 -22.63 2.07
N VAL A 117 5.79 -21.72 1.20
CA VAL A 117 5.86 -21.89 -0.25
C VAL A 117 7.31 -21.74 -0.71
N VAL A 118 7.94 -22.85 -1.09
CA VAL A 118 9.32 -22.90 -1.59
C VAL A 118 9.36 -22.43 -3.04
N ASP A 119 8.39 -22.89 -3.83
CA ASP A 119 8.31 -22.60 -5.24
C ASP A 119 6.87 -22.70 -5.73
N VAL A 120 6.56 -22.05 -6.85
CA VAL A 120 5.23 -22.08 -7.47
C VAL A 120 5.42 -22.41 -8.93
N ASP A 121 4.80 -23.51 -9.36
CA ASP A 121 4.89 -24.01 -10.74
C ASP A 121 4.10 -23.10 -11.72
N GLU A 122 4.28 -23.29 -13.03
CA GLU A 122 3.61 -22.52 -14.08
C GLU A 122 2.08 -22.67 -14.03
N ILE A 123 1.60 -23.85 -13.59
CA ILE A 123 0.18 -24.15 -13.36
C ILE A 123 -0.29 -23.64 -11.99
N LYS A 124 0.54 -22.86 -11.27
CA LYS A 124 0.30 -22.28 -9.93
C LYS A 124 0.13 -23.30 -8.81
N LYS A 125 0.54 -24.55 -9.02
CA LYS A 125 0.68 -25.53 -7.93
C LYS A 125 1.84 -25.11 -7.02
N ALA A 126 1.59 -25.05 -5.72
CA ALA A 126 2.57 -24.61 -4.74
C ALA A 126 3.40 -25.80 -4.24
N LYS A 127 4.72 -25.74 -4.38
CA LYS A 127 5.64 -26.65 -3.69
C LYS A 127 5.88 -26.11 -2.29
N LEU A 128 5.51 -26.91 -1.30
CA LEU A 128 5.59 -26.57 0.11
C LEU A 128 6.85 -27.17 0.73
N GLY A 129 7.34 -26.52 1.77
CA GLY A 129 8.45 -27.01 2.57
C GLY A 129 8.29 -26.68 4.04
N LEU A 130 8.96 -27.47 4.88
CA LEU A 130 8.98 -27.32 6.34
C LEU A 130 10.29 -26.70 6.86
N LYS A 131 11.17 -26.25 5.96
CA LYS A 131 12.49 -25.72 6.34
C LYS A 131 12.38 -24.39 7.08
N GLY A 132 12.51 -24.40 8.40
CA GLY A 132 12.88 -23.24 9.20
C GLY A 132 12.11 -23.14 10.52
N ARG A 133 12.27 -22.01 11.21
CA ARG A 133 11.83 -21.87 12.61
C ARG A 133 10.30 -21.91 12.73
N GLY A 134 9.81 -22.82 13.58
CA GLY A 134 8.39 -22.95 13.93
C GLY A 134 7.51 -23.68 12.90
N MET A 135 8.07 -24.13 11.77
CA MET A 135 7.36 -24.99 10.81
C MET A 135 7.19 -26.39 11.37
N GLY A 136 6.06 -27.01 11.04
CA GLY A 136 5.72 -28.35 11.52
C GLY A 136 4.23 -28.50 11.77
N LYS A 137 3.87 -29.59 12.44
CA LYS A 137 2.48 -29.91 12.78
C LYS A 137 2.00 -29.10 13.97
N PHE A 138 0.82 -28.49 13.82
CA PHE A 138 0.11 -27.89 14.94
C PHE A 138 -0.50 -28.99 15.82
N LYS A 139 -0.44 -28.79 17.14
CA LYS A 139 -1.04 -29.69 18.13
C LYS A 139 -2.06 -28.92 18.97
N GLY A 140 -3.34 -29.25 18.77
CA GLY A 140 -4.47 -28.56 19.40
C GLY A 140 -4.66 -27.12 18.91
N GLY A 141 -5.50 -26.37 19.62
CA GLY A 141 -5.94 -25.04 19.23
C GLY A 141 -7.00 -25.06 18.12
N ILE A 142 -7.48 -23.86 17.78
CA ILE A 142 -8.50 -23.64 16.76
C ILE A 142 -7.90 -23.03 15.49
N ILE A 143 -8.59 -23.27 14.38
CA ILE A 143 -8.31 -22.60 13.12
C ILE A 143 -9.47 -21.67 12.79
N VAL A 144 -9.14 -20.43 12.52
CA VAL A 144 -10.08 -19.40 12.09
C VAL A 144 -9.78 -19.06 10.64
N ASP A 145 -10.79 -19.14 9.78
CA ASP A 145 -10.70 -18.69 8.41
C ASP A 145 -11.07 -17.21 8.30
N ILE A 146 -10.29 -16.50 7.49
CA ILE A 146 -10.50 -15.10 7.15
C ILE A 146 -10.22 -14.89 5.66
N ALA A 147 -10.83 -13.86 5.08
CA ALA A 147 -10.49 -13.45 3.73
C ALA A 147 -8.99 -13.10 3.62
N PRO A 148 -8.24 -13.70 2.67
CA PRO A 148 -6.82 -13.41 2.47
C PRO A 148 -6.50 -11.93 2.21
N THR A 149 -7.46 -11.17 1.66
CA THR A 149 -7.33 -9.73 1.45
C THR A 149 -7.31 -8.92 2.75
N LYS A 150 -7.81 -9.48 3.85
CA LYS A 150 -7.90 -8.86 5.18
C LYS A 150 -6.76 -9.28 6.12
N VAL A 151 -5.96 -10.29 5.76
CA VAL A 151 -4.79 -10.73 6.53
C VAL A 151 -3.84 -9.58 6.88
N PRO A 152 -3.44 -8.67 5.97
CA PRO A 152 -2.57 -7.54 6.32
C PRO A 152 -3.21 -6.58 7.32
N ARG A 153 -4.54 -6.47 7.31
CA ARG A 153 -5.30 -5.63 8.25
C ARG A 153 -5.30 -6.25 9.65
N LEU A 154 -5.49 -7.56 9.75
CA LEU A 154 -5.39 -8.29 11.02
C LEU A 154 -3.99 -8.17 11.64
N ILE A 155 -2.92 -8.24 10.84
CA ILE A 155 -1.55 -8.03 11.32
C ILE A 155 -1.37 -6.60 11.84
N GLY A 156 -1.94 -5.61 11.14
CA GLY A 156 -1.78 -4.20 11.46
C GLY A 156 -0.40 -3.66 11.08
N LYS A 157 -0.20 -2.35 11.24
CA LYS A 157 1.10 -1.70 10.98
C LYS A 157 2.15 -2.31 11.92
N LYS A 158 3.23 -2.86 11.34
CA LYS A 158 4.35 -3.52 12.08
C LYS A 158 3.91 -4.64 13.05
N GLY A 159 2.73 -5.25 12.87
CA GLY A 159 2.25 -6.30 13.77
C GLY A 159 1.53 -5.80 15.03
N SER A 160 1.25 -4.49 15.15
CA SER A 160 0.65 -3.90 16.35
C SER A 160 -0.67 -4.56 16.77
N MET A 161 -1.54 -4.89 15.81
CA MET A 161 -2.86 -5.46 16.13
C MET A 161 -2.76 -6.90 16.64
N ILE A 162 -1.92 -7.73 16.02
CA ILE A 162 -1.70 -9.10 16.51
C ILE A 162 -1.02 -9.09 17.86
N ASN A 163 -0.02 -8.24 18.07
CA ASN A 163 0.68 -8.18 19.35
C ASN A 163 -0.29 -7.76 20.47
N MET A 164 -1.13 -6.75 20.23
CA MET A 164 -2.18 -6.34 21.18
C MET A 164 -3.10 -7.50 21.56
N ILE A 165 -3.58 -8.28 20.58
CA ILE A 165 -4.45 -9.44 20.87
C ILE A 165 -3.68 -10.49 21.66
N LYS A 166 -2.44 -10.82 21.26
CA LYS A 166 -1.58 -11.80 21.96
C LYS A 166 -1.29 -11.40 23.39
N ASP A 167 -0.97 -10.13 23.63
CA ASP A 167 -0.62 -9.62 24.95
C ASP A 167 -1.82 -9.65 25.90
N LYS A 168 -3.03 -9.48 25.35
CA LYS A 168 -4.27 -9.49 26.14
C LYS A 168 -4.85 -10.87 26.37
N THR A 169 -4.89 -11.73 25.34
CA THR A 169 -5.45 -13.07 25.47
C THR A 169 -4.43 -14.11 25.94
N ASN A 170 -3.13 -13.74 25.96
CA ASN A 170 -2.00 -14.64 26.22
C ASN A 170 -1.97 -15.87 25.28
N CYS A 171 -2.68 -15.80 24.15
CA CYS A 171 -2.80 -16.88 23.17
C CYS A 171 -1.64 -16.86 22.18
N LYS A 172 -1.21 -18.06 21.77
CA LYS A 172 -0.28 -18.25 20.65
C LYS A 172 -1.06 -18.13 19.33
N ILE A 173 -0.91 -16.99 18.66
CA ILE A 173 -1.55 -16.71 17.38
C ILE A 173 -0.51 -16.77 16.23
N VAL A 174 -0.81 -17.57 15.22
CA VAL A 174 -0.02 -17.70 13.99
C VAL A 174 -0.92 -17.42 12.79
N VAL A 175 -0.52 -16.47 11.95
CA VAL A 175 -1.31 -16.02 10.80
C VAL A 175 -0.63 -16.48 9.51
N GLY A 176 -1.36 -17.25 8.70
CA GLY A 176 -0.98 -17.62 7.35
C GLY A 176 -1.41 -16.57 6.32
N GLN A 177 -0.61 -16.36 5.27
CA GLN A 177 -0.96 -15.48 4.15
C GLN A 177 -2.18 -15.98 3.36
N ASN A 178 -2.52 -17.24 3.53
CA ASN A 178 -3.69 -17.87 2.94
C ASN A 178 -5.01 -17.62 3.67
N GLY A 179 -5.00 -16.74 4.68
CA GLY A 179 -6.19 -16.40 5.43
C GLY A 179 -6.62 -17.47 6.41
N LEU A 180 -5.72 -18.41 6.76
CA LEU A 180 -5.93 -19.31 7.88
C LEU A 180 -5.12 -18.79 9.07
N VAL A 181 -5.77 -18.69 10.22
CA VAL A 181 -5.17 -18.25 11.48
C VAL A 181 -5.28 -19.38 12.47
N TRP A 182 -4.16 -19.81 13.03
CA TRP A 182 -4.13 -20.78 14.11
C TRP A 182 -4.00 -20.05 15.44
N VAL A 183 -4.87 -20.37 16.38
CA VAL A 183 -4.91 -19.80 17.72
C VAL A 183 -4.84 -20.95 18.71
N LYS A 184 -3.94 -20.82 19.69
CA LYS A 184 -3.85 -21.76 20.81
C LYS A 184 -3.73 -21.03 22.14
N GLY A 185 -4.57 -21.38 23.09
CA GLY A 185 -4.63 -20.81 24.44
C GLY A 185 -5.60 -21.58 25.32
N ASP A 186 -6.20 -20.88 26.27
CA ASP A 186 -7.32 -21.40 27.06
C ASP A 186 -8.61 -21.37 26.22
N GLU A 187 -9.54 -22.30 26.46
CA GLU A 187 -10.73 -22.49 25.62
C GLU A 187 -11.59 -21.23 25.49
N ASP A 188 -11.80 -20.51 26.61
CA ASP A 188 -12.54 -19.23 26.63
C ASP A 188 -11.83 -18.14 25.82
N MET A 189 -10.50 -18.07 25.92
CA MET A 189 -9.69 -17.08 25.23
C MET A 189 -9.54 -17.39 23.73
N GLU A 190 -9.49 -18.67 23.35
CA GLU A 190 -9.53 -19.12 21.96
C GLU A 190 -10.83 -18.67 21.30
N GLN A 191 -11.97 -18.88 21.98
CA GLN A 191 -13.27 -18.48 21.48
C GLN A 191 -13.40 -16.96 21.34
N LEU A 192 -12.99 -16.19 22.36
CA LEU A 192 -12.98 -14.74 22.30
C LEU A 192 -12.10 -14.23 21.14
N THR A 193 -10.92 -14.83 20.97
CA THR A 193 -10.01 -14.47 19.88
C THR A 193 -10.65 -14.72 18.51
N ARG A 194 -11.38 -15.83 18.35
CA ARG A 194 -12.12 -16.13 17.12
C ARG A 194 -13.16 -15.06 16.79
N GLU A 195 -13.96 -14.66 17.77
CA GLU A 195 -14.97 -13.61 17.59
C GLU A 195 -14.35 -12.25 17.23
N VAL A 196 -13.25 -11.90 17.88
CA VAL A 196 -12.50 -10.66 17.59
C VAL A 196 -11.92 -10.68 16.17
N ILE A 197 -11.40 -11.82 15.71
CA ILE A 197 -10.89 -11.96 14.35
C ILE A 197 -12.00 -11.77 13.30
N HIS A 198 -13.18 -12.35 13.52
CA HIS A 198 -14.32 -12.14 12.61
C HIS A 198 -14.82 -10.69 12.63
N LEU A 199 -14.86 -10.06 13.81
CA LEU A 199 -15.21 -8.64 13.92
C LEU A 199 -14.21 -7.76 13.13
N ILE A 200 -12.92 -8.07 13.21
CA ILE A 200 -11.87 -7.38 12.43
C ILE A 200 -12.11 -7.51 10.92
N GLU A 201 -12.53 -8.69 10.47
CA GLU A 201 -12.83 -8.94 9.07
C GLU A 201 -14.00 -8.09 8.56
N GLU A 202 -15.07 -8.03 9.34
CA GLU A 202 -16.28 -7.24 9.04
C GLU A 202 -15.99 -5.73 9.06
N GLU A 203 -15.31 -5.24 10.10
CA GLU A 203 -15.02 -3.82 10.30
C GLU A 203 -13.72 -3.34 9.61
N ALA A 204 -13.10 -4.16 8.76
CA ALA A 204 -11.82 -3.86 8.11
C ALA A 204 -11.81 -2.55 7.28
N HIS A 205 -12.98 -2.01 6.94
CA HIS A 205 -13.16 -0.78 6.17
C HIS A 205 -13.16 0.49 7.03
N THR A 206 -13.36 0.37 8.34
CA THR A 206 -13.52 1.49 9.27
C THR A 206 -12.16 1.97 9.79
N SER A 207 -11.98 3.28 9.96
CA SER A 207 -10.83 3.86 10.69
C SER A 207 -10.98 3.64 12.20
N GLY A 208 -9.88 3.68 12.98
CA GLY A 208 -9.94 3.54 14.45
C GLY A 208 -10.28 2.13 14.97
N LEU A 209 -10.29 1.11 14.11
CA LEU A 209 -10.61 -0.28 14.48
C LEU A 209 -9.75 -0.81 15.64
N THR A 210 -8.48 -0.41 15.70
CA THR A 210 -7.56 -0.83 16.77
C THR A 210 -8.09 -0.44 18.15
N ASN A 211 -8.59 0.79 18.32
CA ASN A 211 -9.09 1.28 19.61
C ASN A 211 -10.42 0.61 20.00
N LYS A 212 -11.30 0.34 19.01
CA LYS A 212 -12.52 -0.44 19.25
C LYS A 212 -12.22 -1.85 19.74
N ILE A 213 -11.25 -2.53 19.14
CA ILE A 213 -10.86 -3.89 19.55
C ILE A 213 -10.19 -3.87 20.91
N LYS A 214 -9.33 -2.89 21.18
CA LYS A 214 -8.76 -2.66 22.51
C LYS A 214 -9.89 -2.59 23.53
N ASN A 215 -10.83 -1.66 23.35
CA ASN A 215 -11.95 -1.46 24.28
C ASN A 215 -12.79 -2.75 24.47
N LYS A 216 -13.07 -3.49 23.40
CA LYS A 216 -13.83 -4.75 23.49
C LYS A 216 -13.07 -5.86 24.23
N LEU A 217 -11.77 -6.00 23.98
CA LEU A 217 -10.94 -6.99 24.67
C LEU A 217 -10.82 -6.69 26.16
N TYR A 218 -10.61 -5.42 26.52
CA TYR A 218 -10.55 -5.00 27.92
C TYR A 218 -11.90 -5.18 28.62
N LEU A 219 -13.02 -4.83 27.97
CA LEU A 219 -14.36 -5.05 28.55
C LEU A 219 -14.66 -6.54 28.78
N ALA A 220 -14.23 -7.42 27.85
CA ALA A 220 -14.50 -8.85 27.94
C ALA A 220 -13.62 -9.59 28.97
N ILE A 221 -12.40 -9.10 29.21
CA ILE A 221 -11.41 -9.77 30.08
C ILE A 221 -11.35 -9.11 31.46
N ASP A 222 -11.18 -7.80 31.50
CA ASP A 222 -10.88 -7.04 32.71
C ASP A 222 -12.16 -6.41 33.32
N GLY A 223 -13.27 -6.33 32.57
CA GLY A 223 -14.55 -5.75 33.03
C GLY A 223 -14.55 -4.21 33.13
N GLU A 224 -13.41 -3.57 32.90
CA GLU A 224 -13.21 -2.12 32.90
C GLU A 224 -12.65 -1.66 31.55
N LEU A 225 -13.12 -0.51 31.06
CA LEU A 225 -12.51 0.15 29.91
C LEU A 225 -11.12 0.67 30.33
N PRO A 226 -10.08 0.51 29.49
CA PRO A 226 -8.82 1.18 29.76
C PRO A 226 -9.10 2.69 29.82
N PRO A 227 -8.44 3.45 30.69
CA PRO A 227 -8.51 4.90 30.61
C PRO A 227 -8.22 5.30 29.17
N GLU A 228 -9.02 6.22 28.62
CA GLU A 228 -8.72 6.80 27.32
C GLU A 228 -7.31 7.37 27.43
N GLU A 229 -6.33 6.64 26.89
CA GLU A 229 -5.08 7.25 26.48
C GLU A 229 -5.52 8.28 25.46
N VAL A 230 -5.54 9.54 25.89
CA VAL A 230 -5.59 10.68 24.99
C VAL A 230 -4.43 10.41 24.04
N GLU A 231 -4.73 9.89 22.85
CA GLU A 231 -3.81 10.04 21.73
C GLU A 231 -3.57 11.54 21.72
N GLU A 232 -2.39 11.99 22.16
CA GLU A 232 -1.89 13.30 21.78
C GLU A 232 -2.15 13.34 20.29
N ALA A 233 -3.12 14.17 19.91
CA ALA A 233 -3.57 14.25 18.54
C ALA A 233 -2.30 14.30 17.71
N GLU A 234 -2.11 13.35 16.78
CA GLU A 234 -1.27 13.63 15.63
C GLU A 234 -1.79 14.99 15.17
N GLU A 235 -1.00 16.06 15.39
CA GLU A 235 -1.41 17.42 15.06
C GLU A 235 -1.98 17.31 13.65
N GLU A 236 -3.30 17.44 13.57
CA GLU A 236 -3.97 17.54 12.30
C GLU A 236 -3.33 18.80 11.74
N PHE A 237 -2.44 18.65 10.75
CA PHE A 237 -2.06 19.75 9.88
C PHE A 237 -3.34 20.11 9.15
N VAL A 238 -4.22 20.81 9.87
CA VAL A 238 -5.27 21.61 9.31
C VAL A 238 -4.48 22.60 8.47
N LEU A 239 -4.46 22.37 7.16
CA LEU A 239 -4.38 23.48 6.24
C LEU A 239 -5.58 24.34 6.65
N GLU A 240 -5.35 25.30 7.55
CA GLU A 240 -6.27 26.39 7.76
C GLU A 240 -6.54 26.91 6.36
N LYS A 241 -7.75 26.67 5.86
CA LYS A 241 -8.21 27.44 4.71
C LYS A 241 -8.03 28.88 5.18
N PRO A 242 -7.16 29.68 4.54
CA PRO A 242 -6.98 31.06 4.97
C PRO A 242 -8.37 31.67 5.01
N LYS A 243 -8.73 32.28 6.15
CA LYS A 243 -10.03 32.93 6.32
C LYS A 243 -10.15 33.91 5.18
N LEU A 244 -11.12 33.69 4.28
CA LEU A 244 -11.36 34.49 3.08
C LEU A 244 -11.71 35.97 3.40
N GLN A 245 -11.76 36.33 4.67
CA GLN A 245 -12.08 37.67 5.17
C GLN A 245 -10.84 38.55 5.25
N ASP A 246 -9.68 38.01 5.65
CA ASP A 246 -8.45 38.79 5.80
C ASP A 246 -7.82 39.15 4.44
N PHE A 247 -7.94 38.27 3.44
CA PHE A 247 -7.42 38.53 2.09
C PHE A 247 -8.16 39.65 1.36
N LYS A 248 -9.45 39.83 1.66
CA LYS A 248 -10.28 40.87 1.01
C LYS A 248 -10.00 42.24 1.61
N GLU A 249 -9.80 42.29 2.93
CA GLU A 249 -9.38 43.51 3.62
C GLU A 249 -7.94 43.90 3.25
N GLU A 250 -7.00 42.95 3.16
CA GLU A 250 -5.63 43.21 2.68
C GLU A 250 -5.59 43.67 1.21
N LEU A 251 -6.37 43.05 0.31
CA LEU A 251 -6.47 43.49 -1.09
C LEU A 251 -7.11 44.88 -1.21
N GLU A 252 -8.14 45.18 -0.41
CA GLU A 252 -8.74 46.52 -0.39
C GLU A 252 -7.79 47.56 0.25
N GLN A 253 -6.96 47.18 1.22
CA GLN A 253 -5.92 48.05 1.78
C GLN A 253 -4.77 48.27 0.80
N GLU A 254 -4.31 47.25 0.09
CA GLU A 254 -3.30 47.39 -0.97
C GLU A 254 -3.83 48.21 -2.15
N GLU A 255 -5.10 48.07 -2.55
CA GLU A 255 -5.72 48.90 -3.58
C GLU A 255 -5.88 50.36 -3.12
N ARG A 256 -6.27 50.60 -1.85
CA ARG A 256 -6.32 51.96 -1.27
C ARG A 256 -4.93 52.57 -1.14
N GLU A 257 -3.93 51.82 -0.70
CA GLU A 257 -2.54 52.28 -0.64
C GLU A 257 -1.95 52.53 -2.03
N ALA A 258 -2.31 51.72 -3.04
CA ALA A 258 -1.90 51.94 -4.42
C ALA A 258 -2.59 53.14 -5.06
N GLN A 259 -3.84 53.44 -4.67
CA GLN A 259 -4.55 54.67 -5.06
C GLN A 259 -3.97 55.90 -4.35
N GLU A 260 -3.68 55.84 -3.05
CA GLU A 260 -3.04 56.94 -2.32
C GLU A 260 -1.59 57.18 -2.77
N LYS A 261 -0.83 56.12 -3.11
CA LYS A 261 0.52 56.24 -3.72
C LYS A 261 0.48 56.78 -5.15
N LYS A 262 -0.65 56.64 -5.86
CA LYS A 262 -0.90 57.26 -7.16
C LYS A 262 -1.34 58.72 -7.03
N GLU A 263 -2.06 59.09 -5.97
CA GLU A 263 -2.46 60.47 -5.70
C GLU A 263 -1.36 61.31 -5.01
N LYS A 264 -0.38 60.69 -4.35
CA LYS A 264 0.78 61.36 -3.72
C LYS A 264 2.08 61.33 -4.55
N LYS A 265 2.04 60.95 -5.83
CA LYS A 265 3.13 61.29 -6.76
C LYS A 265 2.82 62.65 -7.37
N ASP A 266 3.44 63.67 -6.79
CA ASP A 266 3.64 64.97 -7.41
C ASP A 266 4.03 64.79 -8.88
N LYS A 267 3.28 65.46 -9.76
CA LYS A 267 3.57 65.60 -11.18
C LYS A 267 5.02 66.08 -11.35
N PRO A 268 5.90 65.36 -12.07
CA PRO A 268 7.05 66.02 -12.67
C PRO A 268 6.53 66.91 -13.80
N ASP A 269 6.90 68.18 -13.75
CA ASP A 269 6.53 69.20 -14.72
C ASP A 269 7.09 68.81 -16.10
N ILE A 270 6.18 68.51 -17.04
CA ILE A 270 6.51 68.04 -18.40
C ILE A 270 7.33 69.11 -19.17
N GLY A 271 7.38 70.35 -18.67
CA GLY A 271 8.20 71.43 -19.20
C GLY A 271 9.72 71.22 -19.10
N GLU A 272 10.24 70.56 -18.06
CA GLU A 272 11.69 70.43 -17.86
C GLU A 272 12.31 69.29 -18.70
N VAL A 273 11.56 68.21 -18.95
CA VAL A 273 12.04 67.05 -19.73
C VAL A 273 12.20 67.38 -21.22
N ILE A 274 11.41 68.32 -21.74
CA ILE A 274 11.44 68.73 -23.16
C ILE A 274 12.65 69.64 -23.46
N GLU A 275 13.07 70.48 -22.49
CA GLU A 275 14.27 71.32 -22.59
C GLU A 275 15.56 70.47 -22.56
N GLU A 276 15.59 69.40 -21.74
CA GLU A 276 16.75 68.51 -21.65
C GLU A 276 16.93 67.64 -22.91
N PHE A 277 15.83 67.20 -23.52
CA PHE A 277 15.86 66.46 -24.79
C PHE A 277 16.28 67.32 -26.00
N LYS A 278 15.92 68.60 -26.02
CA LYS A 278 16.35 69.53 -27.09
C LYS A 278 17.83 69.91 -27.00
N ARG A 279 18.46 69.83 -25.81
CA ARG A 279 19.91 70.05 -25.65
C ARG A 279 20.75 68.84 -26.07
N LYS A 280 20.25 67.61 -25.90
CA LYS A 280 21.00 66.39 -26.25
C LYS A 280 21.02 66.05 -27.75
N ASN A 281 20.04 66.49 -28.53
CA ASN A 281 19.94 66.17 -29.97
C ASN A 281 20.52 67.23 -30.92
N LYS A 282 21.28 68.22 -30.44
CA LYS A 282 21.93 69.24 -31.28
C LYS A 282 23.42 68.98 -31.56
N SER A 283 23.96 67.82 -31.18
CA SER A 283 25.36 67.47 -31.44
C SER A 283 25.55 65.98 -31.69
N LYS A 284 25.21 65.53 -32.90
CA LYS A 284 25.97 64.54 -33.70
C LYS A 284 25.17 64.17 -34.95
N ASP A 285 25.24 65.06 -35.94
CA ASP A 285 25.19 64.67 -37.35
C ASP A 285 26.44 63.85 -37.69
N GLY A 286 26.29 62.81 -38.53
CA GLY A 286 27.43 62.06 -39.06
C GLY A 286 27.12 60.69 -39.65
N SER A 287 26.35 60.66 -40.75
CA SER A 287 26.44 59.82 -41.96
C SER A 287 26.97 58.36 -41.97
N LEU A 288 26.28 57.55 -42.80
CA LEU A 288 26.69 56.32 -43.56
C LEU A 288 26.65 54.99 -42.79
N SER A 289 26.28 53.82 -43.33
CA SER A 289 25.61 53.33 -44.55
C SER A 289 25.44 51.80 -44.39
N LEU A 290 24.46 51.19 -45.05
CA LEU A 290 24.23 49.73 -45.10
C LEU A 290 25.32 48.94 -45.82
N SER A 291 25.61 47.71 -45.36
CA SER A 291 26.03 46.58 -46.22
C SER A 291 25.86 45.22 -45.55
N ASP A 292 25.19 44.31 -46.25
CA ASP A 292 25.12 42.86 -46.04
C ASP A 292 26.51 42.17 -46.08
N ASN A 293 26.72 41.09 -45.29
CA ASN A 293 27.11 39.78 -45.82
C ASN A 293 27.30 38.66 -44.76
N SER A 294 26.69 37.51 -45.09
CA SER A 294 27.14 36.11 -45.02
C SER A 294 28.27 35.61 -44.07
N ASN A 295 28.02 34.38 -43.59
CA ASN A 295 28.96 33.30 -43.18
C ASN A 295 29.80 33.49 -41.90
N ASN A 296 29.57 32.62 -40.90
CA ASN A 296 30.54 31.54 -40.64
C ASN A 296 30.03 30.46 -39.68
N SER A 297 30.27 29.22 -40.10
CA SER A 297 30.26 27.99 -39.32
C SER A 297 31.44 27.94 -38.35
N PHE A 298 31.29 27.22 -37.23
CA PHE A 298 32.44 26.76 -36.43
C PHE A 298 32.30 25.29 -36.05
N ILE A 299 33.24 24.52 -36.59
CA ILE A 299 33.65 23.18 -36.18
C ILE A 299 34.54 23.34 -34.95
N LEU A 300 34.35 22.50 -33.92
CA LEU A 300 35.25 22.36 -32.78
C LEU A 300 35.93 20.99 -32.86
N ASN A 301 37.26 21.00 -32.88
CA ASN A 301 38.06 19.81 -32.58
C ASN A 301 39.32 20.18 -31.78
N ASN A 302 39.63 19.27 -30.85
CA ASN A 302 40.88 19.05 -30.10
C ASN A 302 41.27 19.98 -28.95
N LYS A 303 41.14 19.44 -27.73
CA LYS A 303 42.29 18.85 -27.03
C LYS A 303 41.85 17.66 -26.18
#